data_AF-A0A420ELM2-F1
#
_entry.id   AF-A0A420ELM2-F1
#
_cell.length_a   1.000
_cell.length_b   1.000
_cell.length_c   1.000
_cell.angle_alpha   90.00
_cell.angle_beta   90.00
_cell.angle_gamma   90.00
#
_symmetry.space_group_name_H-M   'P 1'
#
loop_
_entity.id
_entity.type
_entity.pdbx_description
1 polymer ?
#
loop_
_entity_poly.entity_id
_entity_poly.type
_entity_poly.pdbx_seq_one_letter_code
_entity_poly.pdbx_strand_id
1 'polypeptide(L)'
;MSARNTARSHRLRTRLAAAAVTLTTVTAGLVAVAAPAQAAGCRSAPYSAKLAAADAFMQYDGPEVISYPKYPSYYRTTSQCRDIQIRNTGNGTDWGPFDACINFYGRATCNYWTHVPVGQWRNLATNVKDGTKFYVWVRIDMGRYYGFTAVGDW
;
A
#
# COMPACT_ATOMS: atom_id res chain seq x y z
N MET A 1 -26.07 5.66 71.60
CA MET A 1 -27.53 5.80 71.40
C MET A 1 -27.79 7.27 71.06
N SER A 2 -27.69 7.72 69.80
CA SER A 2 -28.57 7.59 68.63
C SER A 2 -29.91 8.36 68.71
N ALA A 3 -30.00 9.48 67.97
CA ALA A 3 -31.17 9.94 67.20
C ALA A 3 -30.70 11.09 66.27
N ARG A 4 -30.45 10.88 64.96
CA ARG A 4 -31.34 10.82 63.78
C ARG A 4 -32.14 12.09 63.47
N ASN A 5 -31.81 12.79 62.38
CA ASN A 5 -32.62 12.93 61.15
C ASN A 5 -32.14 14.16 60.32
N THR A 6 -31.60 14.00 59.10
CA THR A 6 -32.25 13.86 57.77
C THR A 6 -32.30 15.18 57.00
N ALA A 7 -31.70 15.16 55.81
CA ALA A 7 -31.56 16.26 54.87
C ALA A 7 -32.88 16.73 54.21
N ARG A 8 -32.91 17.99 53.78
CA ARG A 8 -33.76 18.52 52.68
C ARG A 8 -33.05 19.76 52.12
N SER A 9 -32.28 19.62 51.05
CA SER A 9 -32.70 19.57 49.64
C SER A 9 -33.27 20.90 49.12
N HIS A 10 -32.43 21.51 48.29
CA HIS A 10 -32.71 22.31 47.12
C HIS A 10 -33.65 23.51 47.22
N ARG A 11 -33.16 24.59 46.61
CA ARG A 11 -33.72 25.32 45.45
C ARG A 11 -33.57 26.80 45.76
N LEU A 12 -33.08 27.65 44.90
CA LEU A 12 -32.62 27.64 43.51
C LEU A 12 -32.42 29.14 43.24
N ARG A 13 -31.56 29.51 42.28
CA ARG A 13 -31.55 30.82 41.60
C ARG A 13 -30.91 31.92 42.46
N THR A 14 -30.00 32.75 42.01
CA THR A 14 -29.57 33.25 40.68
C THR A 14 -28.54 34.34 41.09
N ARG A 15 -27.36 34.54 40.53
CA ARG A 15 -26.99 35.16 39.24
C ARG A 15 -25.45 35.15 39.25
N LEU A 16 -24.78 34.43 38.34
CA LEU A 16 -24.13 34.99 37.15
C LEU A 16 -23.40 36.33 37.39
N ALA A 17 -22.08 36.24 37.54
CA ALA A 17 -21.06 37.19 37.08
C ALA A 17 -19.72 36.43 37.10
N ALA A 18 -19.35 35.70 36.04
CA ALA A 18 -18.66 36.20 34.86
C ALA A 18 -17.38 37.00 35.20
N ALA A 19 -16.28 36.28 35.41
CA ALA A 19 -14.94 36.81 35.23
C ALA A 19 -14.15 35.77 34.41
N ALA A 20 -14.17 35.98 33.10
CA ALA A 20 -13.38 35.22 32.14
C ALA A 20 -11.92 35.64 32.27
N VAL A 21 -11.09 34.74 32.81
CA VAL A 21 -9.64 34.82 32.63
C VAL A 21 -9.30 33.87 31.49
N THR A 22 -9.19 34.45 30.30
CA THR A 22 -8.67 33.81 29.10
C THR A 22 -7.18 33.48 29.32
N LEU A 23 -6.91 32.28 29.81
CA LEU A 23 -5.57 31.69 29.71
C LEU A 23 -5.46 31.11 28.29
N THR A 24 -4.91 31.90 27.37
CA THR A 24 -4.45 31.43 26.06
C THR A 24 -3.26 30.50 26.27
N THR A 25 -3.52 29.23 26.57
CA THR A 25 -2.53 28.16 26.38
C THR A 25 -2.30 28.02 24.89
N VAL A 26 -1.21 28.60 24.40
CA VAL A 26 -0.69 28.35 23.05
C VAL A 26 -0.40 26.86 22.96
N THR A 27 -1.33 26.12 22.36
CA THR A 27 -1.04 24.80 21.81
C THR A 27 -0.08 25.02 20.66
N ALA A 28 1.23 24.94 20.95
CA ALA A 28 2.23 24.72 19.93
C ALA A 28 1.93 23.35 19.31
N GLY A 29 1.06 23.37 18.30
CA GLY A 29 0.84 22.24 17.42
C GLY A 29 2.17 21.93 16.77
N LEU A 30 2.88 20.95 17.34
CA LEU A 30 3.80 20.14 16.58
C LEU A 30 2.95 19.49 15.50
N VAL A 31 2.84 20.18 14.37
CA VAL A 31 2.56 19.53 13.10
C VAL A 31 3.77 18.65 12.90
N ALA A 32 3.73 17.46 13.48
CA ALA A 32 4.54 16.35 13.02
C ALA A 32 4.14 16.22 11.56
N VAL A 33 4.93 16.84 10.69
CA VAL A 33 4.93 16.51 9.29
C VAL A 33 5.33 15.05 9.32
N ALA A 34 4.32 14.17 9.32
CA ALA A 34 4.50 12.78 9.01
C ALA A 34 4.99 12.81 7.57
N ALA A 35 6.31 12.99 7.41
CA ALA A 35 6.98 12.55 6.21
C ALA A 35 6.42 11.15 5.97
N PRO A 36 5.99 10.82 4.74
CA PRO A 36 5.57 9.45 4.46
C PRO A 36 6.70 8.60 5.00
N ALA A 37 6.36 7.72 5.95
CA ALA A 37 7.27 6.74 6.46
C ALA A 37 7.71 6.00 5.21
N GLN A 38 8.86 6.41 4.67
CA GLN A 38 9.47 5.74 3.57
C GLN A 38 9.69 4.37 4.17
N ALA A 39 8.92 3.40 3.66
CA ALA A 39 9.16 2.02 3.95
C ALA A 39 10.67 1.86 3.80
N ALA A 40 11.37 1.73 4.94
CA ALA A 40 12.70 1.17 4.97
C ALA A 40 12.46 -0.22 4.40
N GLY A 41 12.57 -0.28 3.09
CA GLY A 41 11.89 -1.33 2.35
C GLY A 41 12.51 -2.65 2.77
N CYS A 42 11.79 -3.70 2.47
CA CYS A 42 12.27 -5.07 2.37
C CYS A 42 13.48 -5.32 1.46
N ARG A 43 14.28 -4.30 1.23
CA ARG A 43 15.36 -4.18 0.27
C ARG A 43 16.60 -4.96 0.72
N SER A 44 16.46 -5.86 1.69
CA SER A 44 17.43 -6.90 2.00
C SER A 44 16.99 -8.20 1.32
N ALA A 45 17.71 -8.61 0.28
CA ALA A 45 17.65 -9.97 -0.26
C ALA A 45 17.66 -10.99 0.90
N PRO A 46 16.86 -12.09 0.84
CA PRO A 46 16.57 -12.89 -0.35
C PRO A 46 15.16 -12.79 -0.99
N TYR A 47 14.25 -11.93 -0.53
CA TYR A 47 12.81 -11.99 -0.92
C TYR A 47 12.42 -11.11 -2.12
N SER A 48 13.37 -10.83 -3.01
CA SER A 48 13.12 -10.07 -4.24
C SER A 48 12.87 -11.00 -5.44
N ALA A 49 11.75 -10.84 -6.14
CA ALA A 49 11.51 -11.53 -7.41
C ALA A 49 11.97 -10.68 -8.59
N LYS A 50 12.33 -11.36 -9.69
CA LYS A 50 12.56 -10.76 -11.00
C LYS A 50 11.43 -11.17 -11.94
N LEU A 51 10.85 -10.20 -12.63
CA LEU A 51 9.77 -10.39 -13.59
C LEU A 51 10.22 -9.81 -14.93
N ALA A 52 9.98 -10.55 -16.01
CA ALA A 52 10.28 -10.05 -17.35
C ALA A 52 9.43 -10.78 -18.38
N ALA A 53 9.11 -10.07 -19.44
CA ALA A 53 8.62 -10.62 -20.69
C ALA A 53 9.26 -9.86 -21.85
N ALA A 54 9.49 -10.54 -22.96
CA ALA A 54 10.02 -9.94 -24.17
C ALA A 54 9.36 -10.59 -25.37
N ASP A 55 9.11 -9.79 -26.40
CA ASP A 55 8.58 -10.19 -27.70
C ASP A 55 9.55 -9.74 -28.81
N ALA A 56 10.76 -10.33 -28.79
CA ALA A 56 11.84 -9.96 -29.70
C ALA A 56 11.50 -10.20 -31.19
N PHE A 57 10.45 -10.97 -31.48
CA PHE A 57 10.02 -11.31 -32.84
C PHE A 57 8.71 -10.63 -33.24
N MET A 58 8.20 -9.70 -32.43
CA MET A 58 6.97 -8.94 -32.71
C MET A 58 5.77 -9.85 -33.02
N GLN A 59 5.62 -10.92 -32.25
CA GLN A 59 4.52 -11.87 -32.39
C GLN A 59 3.18 -11.27 -31.94
N TYR A 60 3.21 -10.32 -31.00
CA TYR A 60 2.03 -9.69 -30.44
C TYR A 60 1.85 -8.27 -30.98
N ASP A 61 0.60 -7.89 -31.24
CA ASP A 61 0.22 -6.56 -31.76
C ASP A 61 -0.78 -5.87 -30.83
N GLY A 62 -0.52 -5.94 -29.51
CA GLY A 62 -1.39 -5.29 -28.54
C GLY A 62 -1.19 -5.69 -27.08
N PRO A 63 -2.20 -5.38 -26.22
CA PRO A 63 -2.14 -5.64 -24.79
C PRO A 63 -2.18 -7.12 -24.42
N GLU A 64 -1.15 -7.55 -23.69
CA GLU A 64 -1.03 -8.89 -23.13
C GLU A 64 -1.10 -8.84 -21.60
N VAL A 65 -1.65 -9.90 -20.99
CA VAL A 65 -1.66 -10.09 -19.53
C VAL A 65 -0.88 -11.34 -19.17
N ILE A 66 0.18 -11.18 -18.38
CA ILE A 66 1.12 -12.24 -18.03
C ILE A 66 1.12 -12.42 -16.51
N SER A 67 0.98 -13.67 -16.06
CA SER A 67 0.95 -14.02 -14.63
C SER A 67 2.31 -14.52 -14.13
N TYR A 68 2.72 -14.04 -12.96
CA TYR A 68 3.94 -14.43 -12.27
C TYR A 68 3.67 -14.84 -10.80
N PRO A 69 4.24 -15.95 -10.33
CA PRO A 69 4.85 -16.99 -11.16
C PRO A 69 3.76 -17.67 -12.03
N LYS A 70 4.17 -18.53 -12.95
CA LYS A 70 3.20 -19.36 -13.69
C LYS A 70 2.57 -20.40 -12.77
N TYR A 71 1.30 -20.69 -13.00
CA TYR A 71 0.60 -21.81 -12.36
C TYR A 71 1.37 -23.13 -12.59
N PRO A 72 1.45 -24.04 -11.60
CA PRO A 72 0.77 -24.04 -10.30
C PRO A 72 1.54 -23.35 -9.15
N SER A 73 2.59 -22.59 -9.44
CA SER A 73 3.40 -21.90 -8.41
C SER A 73 2.70 -20.64 -7.90
N TYR A 74 3.13 -20.09 -6.76
CA TYR A 74 2.65 -18.81 -6.23
C TYR A 74 3.75 -18.12 -5.42
N TYR A 75 3.66 -16.80 -5.30
CA TYR A 75 4.43 -16.06 -4.30
C TYR A 75 3.73 -16.11 -2.95
N ARG A 76 4.50 -15.83 -1.89
CA ARG A 76 4.01 -15.78 -0.53
C ARG A 76 4.64 -14.57 0.16
N THR A 77 3.81 -13.73 0.78
CA THR A 77 4.30 -12.60 1.58
C THR A 77 5.05 -13.10 2.82
N THR A 78 5.99 -12.30 3.29
CA THR A 78 6.76 -12.56 4.51
C THR A 78 6.53 -11.48 5.55
N SER A 79 6.82 -11.78 6.82
CA SER A 79 6.74 -10.79 7.90
C SER A 79 7.76 -9.64 7.77
N GLN A 80 8.74 -9.77 6.86
CA GLN A 80 9.71 -8.73 6.58
C GLN A 80 9.04 -7.56 5.85
N CYS A 81 8.06 -7.86 4.98
CA CYS A 81 7.46 -6.87 4.08
C CYS A 81 6.00 -6.71 4.38
N ARG A 82 5.66 -5.51 4.82
CA ARG A 82 4.27 -5.16 5.06
C ARG A 82 3.48 -4.97 3.76
N ASP A 83 4.17 -4.58 2.68
CA ASP A 83 3.58 -4.18 1.41
C ASP A 83 4.17 -5.00 0.26
N ILE A 84 3.36 -5.26 -0.78
CA ILE A 84 3.81 -5.88 -2.03
C ILE A 84 4.14 -4.75 -3.01
N GLN A 85 5.40 -4.66 -3.40
CA GLN A 85 5.91 -3.57 -4.23
C GLN A 85 6.59 -4.08 -5.48
N ILE A 86 6.56 -3.29 -6.55
CA ILE A 86 7.26 -3.56 -7.80
C ILE A 86 7.96 -2.31 -8.32
N ARG A 87 9.09 -2.50 -8.98
CA ARG A 87 9.81 -1.46 -9.72
C ARG A 87 10.06 -1.94 -11.13
N ASN A 88 9.63 -1.14 -12.09
CA ASN A 88 10.01 -1.32 -13.49
C ASN A 88 11.49 -0.93 -13.67
N THR A 89 12.29 -1.87 -14.17
CA THR A 89 13.73 -1.74 -14.42
C THR A 89 14.07 -1.69 -15.91
N GLY A 90 13.07 -1.58 -16.78
CA GLY A 90 13.24 -1.40 -18.22
C GLY A 90 13.89 -0.08 -18.60
N ASN A 91 14.11 0.12 -19.91
CA ASN A 91 14.70 1.35 -20.46
C ASN A 91 13.65 2.40 -20.86
N GLY A 92 12.37 2.03 -20.94
CA GLY A 92 11.26 2.91 -21.31
C GLY A 92 11.06 3.17 -22.79
N THR A 93 12.02 2.77 -23.64
CA THR A 93 11.91 2.87 -25.10
C THR A 93 11.34 1.58 -25.65
N ASP A 94 12.15 0.52 -25.58
CA ASP A 94 11.73 -0.81 -26.00
C ASP A 94 10.99 -1.47 -24.82
N TRP A 95 11.58 -1.43 -23.61
CA TRP A 95 11.03 -2.03 -22.39
C TRP A 95 10.23 -1.00 -21.60
N GLY A 96 8.96 -0.89 -21.98
CA GLY A 96 8.07 0.19 -21.61
C GLY A 96 7.48 0.14 -20.19
N PRO A 97 6.68 1.17 -19.83
CA PRO A 97 5.80 1.12 -18.68
C PRO A 97 4.74 0.02 -18.83
N PHE A 98 4.24 -0.47 -17.71
CA PHE A 98 3.20 -1.49 -17.67
C PHE A 98 2.23 -1.22 -16.52
N ASP A 99 1.09 -1.89 -16.53
CA ASP A 99 0.20 -1.95 -15.38
C ASP A 99 0.40 -3.29 -14.67
N ALA A 100 0.42 -3.29 -13.33
CA ALA A 100 0.52 -4.52 -12.56
C ALA A 100 -0.58 -4.61 -11.52
N CYS A 101 -0.96 -5.83 -11.17
CA CYS A 101 -1.88 -6.07 -10.08
C CYS A 101 -1.63 -7.37 -9.34
N ILE A 102 -2.16 -7.41 -8.12
CA ILE A 102 -2.16 -8.62 -7.30
C ILE A 102 -3.43 -9.41 -7.57
N ASN A 103 -3.25 -10.67 -7.96
CA ASN A 103 -4.28 -11.69 -7.89
C ASN A 103 -4.01 -12.56 -6.66
N PHE A 104 -4.82 -12.42 -5.62
CA PHE A 104 -4.68 -13.25 -4.42
C PHE A 104 -5.07 -14.69 -4.75
N TYR A 105 -4.30 -15.66 -4.25
CA TYR A 105 -4.52 -17.07 -4.54
C TYR A 105 -5.95 -17.49 -4.15
N GLY A 106 -6.60 -18.26 -5.02
CA GLY A 106 -7.99 -18.68 -4.85
C GLY A 106 -9.02 -17.63 -5.27
N ARG A 107 -8.59 -16.46 -5.77
CA ARG A 107 -9.47 -15.48 -6.42
C ARG A 107 -9.31 -15.54 -7.93
N ALA A 108 -10.42 -15.37 -8.66
CA ALA A 108 -10.42 -15.37 -10.13
C ALA A 108 -10.04 -14.00 -10.73
N THR A 109 -9.98 -12.94 -9.93
CA THR A 109 -9.85 -11.57 -10.42
C THR A 109 -8.65 -10.83 -9.85
N CYS A 110 -8.19 -9.87 -10.64
CA CYS A 110 -7.24 -8.84 -10.24
C CYS A 110 -7.83 -7.95 -9.13
N ASN A 111 -7.03 -7.57 -8.13
CA ASN A 111 -7.49 -6.67 -7.06
C ASN A 111 -7.74 -5.24 -7.58
N TYR A 112 -6.68 -4.61 -8.11
CA TYR A 112 -6.75 -3.35 -8.85
C TYR A 112 -5.47 -3.17 -9.68
N TRP A 113 -5.59 -2.55 -10.86
CA TRP A 113 -4.45 -2.25 -11.72
C TRP A 113 -3.72 -1.00 -11.24
N THR A 114 -2.39 -1.08 -11.18
CA THR A 114 -1.51 0.02 -10.81
C THR A 114 -0.54 0.30 -11.93
N HIS A 115 -0.49 1.55 -12.39
CA HIS A 115 0.48 1.96 -13.41
C HIS A 115 1.90 2.05 -12.84
N VAL A 116 2.85 1.35 -13.48
CA VAL A 116 4.24 1.23 -13.08
C VAL A 116 5.16 1.86 -14.13
N PRO A 117 5.50 3.15 -13.96
CA PRO A 117 6.46 3.80 -14.84
C PRO A 117 7.88 3.30 -14.57
N VAL A 118 8.74 3.47 -15.57
CA VAL A 118 10.15 3.07 -15.50
C VAL A 118 10.87 3.77 -14.34
N GLY A 119 11.70 3.00 -13.63
CA GLY A 119 12.59 3.51 -12.60
C GLY A 119 11.93 3.80 -11.25
N GLN A 120 10.60 3.72 -11.14
CA GLN A 120 9.87 4.04 -9.90
C GLN A 120 9.31 2.80 -9.21
N TRP A 121 9.39 2.79 -7.88
CA TRP A 121 8.66 1.82 -7.06
C TRP A 121 7.17 2.17 -7.00
N ARG A 122 6.33 1.14 -6.98
CA ARG A 122 4.88 1.22 -6.80
C ARG A 122 4.40 0.15 -5.85
N ASN A 123 3.46 0.52 -4.98
CA ASN A 123 2.76 -0.43 -4.11
C ASN A 123 1.60 -1.03 -4.90
N LEU A 124 1.55 -2.36 -4.99
CA LEU A 124 0.44 -3.09 -5.61
C LEU A 124 -0.58 -3.57 -4.57
N ALA A 125 -0.15 -3.71 -3.32
CA ALA A 125 -0.98 -3.95 -2.15
C ALA A 125 -0.22 -3.51 -0.90
N THR A 126 -0.93 -2.99 0.10
CA THR A 126 -0.34 -2.56 1.38
C THR A 126 -0.92 -3.35 2.54
N ASN A 127 -0.15 -3.48 3.62
CA ASN A 127 -0.55 -4.18 4.85
C ASN A 127 -1.09 -5.60 4.61
N VAL A 128 -0.43 -6.34 3.72
CA VAL A 128 -0.84 -7.72 3.40
C VAL A 128 -0.36 -8.64 4.52
N LYS A 129 -1.26 -9.51 5.01
CA LYS A 129 -0.93 -10.46 6.08
C LYS A 129 0.23 -11.37 5.67
N ASP A 130 1.14 -11.66 6.59
CA ASP A 130 2.21 -12.65 6.39
C ASP A 130 1.67 -14.01 5.94
N GLY A 131 2.39 -14.67 5.04
CA GLY A 131 2.00 -15.96 4.48
C GLY A 131 0.87 -15.92 3.45
N THR A 132 0.44 -14.73 3.02
CA THR A 132 -0.59 -14.59 1.98
C THR A 132 -0.02 -15.05 0.65
N LYS A 133 -0.72 -15.98 -0.02
CA LYS A 133 -0.35 -16.48 -1.35
C LYS A 133 -0.92 -15.58 -2.44
N PHE A 134 -0.16 -15.30 -3.49
CA PHE A 134 -0.60 -14.46 -4.58
C PHE A 134 0.19 -14.66 -5.88
N TYR A 135 -0.33 -14.04 -6.93
CA TYR A 135 0.30 -13.86 -8.23
C TYR A 135 0.38 -12.36 -8.53
N VAL A 136 1.39 -11.97 -9.30
CA VAL A 136 1.48 -10.66 -9.93
C VAL A 136 1.05 -10.82 -11.38
N TRP A 137 -0.03 -10.15 -11.77
CA TRP A 137 -0.41 -10.02 -13.17
C TRP A 137 0.16 -8.74 -13.72
N VAL A 138 0.84 -8.81 -14.85
CA VAL A 138 1.38 -7.66 -15.57
C VAL A 138 0.64 -7.53 -16.88
N ARG A 139 0.06 -6.35 -17.12
CA ARG A 139 -0.52 -5.96 -18.39
C ARG A 139 0.41 -5.00 -19.10
N ILE A 140 0.77 -5.32 -20.34
CA ILE A 140 1.63 -4.49 -21.17
C ILE A 140 1.19 -4.56 -22.63
N ASP A 141 1.28 -3.45 -23.34
CA ASP A 141 1.09 -3.40 -24.78
C ASP A 141 2.36 -3.87 -25.49
N MET A 142 2.37 -5.13 -25.92
CA MET A 142 3.54 -5.75 -26.58
C MET A 142 3.73 -5.26 -28.01
N GLY A 143 2.66 -4.82 -28.68
CA GLY A 143 2.74 -4.23 -30.03
C GLY A 143 3.41 -2.85 -30.00
N ARG A 144 3.30 -2.15 -28.86
CA ARG A 144 3.97 -0.87 -28.63
C ARG A 144 5.35 -1.00 -27.99
N TYR A 145 5.52 -1.92 -27.06
CA TYR A 145 6.73 -2.11 -26.27
C TYR A 145 7.15 -3.58 -26.38
N TYR A 146 8.33 -3.92 -26.91
CA TYR A 146 8.69 -5.33 -27.10
C TYR A 146 9.01 -6.09 -25.80
N GLY A 147 8.61 -5.58 -24.63
CA GLY A 147 8.77 -6.26 -23.34
C GLY A 147 8.77 -5.34 -22.13
N PHE A 148 9.08 -5.93 -20.98
CA PHE A 148 9.40 -5.23 -19.74
C PHE A 148 10.38 -6.02 -18.89
N THR A 149 11.04 -5.34 -17.96
CA THR A 149 11.74 -5.98 -16.84
C THR A 149 11.35 -5.29 -15.54
N ALA A 150 11.27 -6.05 -14.46
CA ALA A 150 10.91 -5.53 -13.15
C ALA A 150 11.50 -6.37 -12.02
N VAL A 151 11.58 -5.76 -10.85
CA VAL A 151 11.86 -6.42 -9.58
C VAL A 151 10.73 -6.14 -8.60
N GLY A 152 10.43 -7.07 -7.70
CA GLY A 152 9.42 -6.86 -6.66
C GLY A 152 9.79 -7.48 -5.32
N ASP A 153 9.27 -6.91 -4.23
CA ASP A 153 9.55 -7.26 -2.83
C ASP A 153 8.23 -7.47 -2.05
N TRP A 154 8.16 -8.47 -1.15
CA TRP A 154 6.97 -8.84 -0.36
C TRP A 154 7.20 -9.89 0.75
#